data_AF-A0A3A5KHF5-F1
#
_entry.id   AF-A0A3A5KHF5-F1
#
_cell.length_a   1.000
_cell.length_b   1.000
_cell.length_c   1.000
_cell.angle_alpha   90.00
_cell.angle_beta   90.00
_cell.angle_gamma   90.00
#
_symmetry.space_group_name_H-M   'P 1'
#
loop_
_entity.id
_entity.type
_entity.pdbx_description
1 polymer ?
#
loop_
_entity_poly.entity_id
_entity_poly.type
_entity_poly.pdbx_seq_one_letter_code
_entity_poly.pdbx_strand_id
1 'polypeptide(L)' 'QKRTIADTWRHIGHLVATIEPDECSNYFNNAGYASVKT' A
#
# COMPACT_ATOMS: atom_id res chain seq x y z
N GLN A 1 3.72 22.29 -0.87
CA GLN A 1 2.43 21.83 -0.30
C GLN A 1 1.51 21.42 -1.46
N LYS A 2 1.11 20.15 -1.57
CA LYS A 2 0.13 19.71 -2.58
C LYS A 2 -1.26 20.14 -2.07
N ARG A 3 -1.82 21.21 -2.64
CA ARG A 3 -3.01 21.90 -2.09
C ARG A 3 -4.34 21.41 -2.66
N THR A 4 -4.32 20.44 -3.57
CA THR A 4 -5.53 19.87 -4.16
C THR A 4 -5.66 18.39 -3.81
N ILE A 5 -6.90 17.92 -3.69
CA ILE A 5 -7.22 16.49 -3.49
C ILE A 5 -6.59 15.65 -4.62
N ALA A 6 -6.66 16.13 -5.87
CA ALA A 6 -6.10 15.45 -7.02
C ALA A 6 -4.57 15.27 -6.93
N ASP A 7 -3.84 16.31 -6.53
CA ASP A 7 -2.38 16.22 -6.37
C ASP A 7 -1.99 15.30 -5.21
N THR A 8 -2.77 15.28 -4.14
CA THR A 8 -2.58 14.37 -3.01
C THR A 8 -2.76 12.91 -3.46
N TRP A 9 -3.86 12.58 -4.15
CA TRP A 9 -4.09 11.22 -4.64
C TRP A 9 -3.03 10.77 -5.64
N ARG A 10 -2.63 11.64 -6.58
CA ARG A 10 -1.53 11.33 -7.52
C ARG A 10 -0.23 11.05 -6.78
N HIS A 11 0.06 11.80 -5.71
CA HIS A 11 1.23 11.53 -4.89
C HIS A 11 1.18 10.17 -4.20
N ILE A 12 0.05 9.86 -3.57
CA ILE A 12 -0.15 8.60 -2.87
C ILE A 12 0.00 7.44 -3.85
N GLY A 13 -0.58 7.56 -5.06
CA GLY A 13 -0.41 6.56 -6.11
C GLY A 13 1.06 6.31 -6.46
N HIS A 14 1.87 7.36 -6.60
CA HIS A 14 3.31 7.21 -6.84
C HIS A 14 4.03 6.54 -5.67
N LEU A 15 3.63 6.82 -4.41
CA LEU A 15 4.23 6.20 -3.24
C LEU A 15 3.85 4.71 -3.11
N VAL A 16 2.60 4.36 -3.40
CA VAL A 16 2.15 2.95 -3.38
C VAL A 16 2.84 2.16 -4.49
N ALA A 17 3.10 2.77 -5.65
CA ALA A 17 3.80 2.13 -6.76
C ALA A 17 5.28 1.81 -6.47
N THR A 18 5.88 2.35 -5.40
CA THR A 18 7.24 2.00 -4.99
C THR A 18 7.30 0.84 -4.00
N ILE A 19 6.16 0.29 -3.58
CA ILE A 19 6.11 -0.84 -2.65
C ILE A 19 6.33 -2.13 -3.46
N GLU A 20 7.38 -2.87 -3.11
CA GLU A 20 7.69 -4.13 -3.80
C GLU A 20 6.65 -5.23 -3.45
N PRO A 21 6.43 -6.22 -4.34
CA PRO A 21 5.43 -7.26 -4.12
C PRO A 21 5.67 -8.11 -2.87
N ASP A 22 6.93 -8.31 -2.49
CA ASP A 22 7.34 -9.04 -1.29
C ASP A 22 7.00 -8.26 -0.01
N GLU A 23 7.21 -6.94 0.03
CA GLU A 23 6.77 -6.07 1.12
C GLU A 23 5.24 -6.13 1.29
N CYS A 24 4.49 -6.14 0.18
CA CYS A 24 3.04 -6.35 0.22
C CYS A 24 2.68 -7.73 0.82
N SER A 25 3.33 -8.79 0.37
CA SER A 25 3.11 -10.16 0.87
C SER A 25 3.41 -10.25 2.37
N ASN A 26 4.55 -9.69 2.80
CA ASN A 26 4.96 -9.63 4.19
C ASN A 26 3.94 -8.88 5.06
N TYR A 27 3.42 -7.75 4.58
CA TYR A 27 2.36 -7.03 5.27
C TYR A 27 1.11 -7.89 5.45
N PHE A 28 0.62 -8.56 4.41
CA PHE A 28 -0.57 -9.40 4.52
C PHE A 28 -0.39 -10.57 5.49
N ASN A 29 0.80 -11.19 5.50
CA ASN A 29 1.12 -12.27 6.43
C ASN A 29 1.18 -11.76 7.88
N ASN A 30 1.92 -10.67 8.13
CA ASN A 30 2.15 -10.15 9.47
C ASN A 30 0.91 -9.46 10.07
N ALA A 31 0.07 -8.86 9.24
CA ALA A 31 -1.19 -8.26 9.67
C ALA A 31 -2.32 -9.29 9.83
N GLY A 32 -2.07 -10.56 9.51
CA GLY A 32 -3.06 -11.64 9.63
C GLY A 32 -4.13 -11.66 8.53
N TYR A 33 -4.01 -10.83 7.48
CA TYR A 33 -4.90 -10.85 6.32
C TYR A 33 -4.73 -12.11 5.47
N ALA A 34 -3.52 -12.67 5.42
CA ALA A 34 -3.21 -13.92 4.75
C ALA A 34 -3.40 -15.16 5.64
N SER A 35 -3.99 -15.00 6.84
CA SER A 35 -4.33 -16.15 7.68
C SER A 35 -5.54 -16.87 7.07
N VAL A 36 -5.25 -17.95 6.34
CA VAL A 36 -6.29 -18.81 5.80
C VAL A 36 -6.95 -19.52 6.98
N LYS A 37 -8.22 -19.19 7.25
CA LYS A 37 -9.02 -19.90 8.24
C LYS A 37 -9.36 -21.28 7.65
N THR A 38 -8.61 -22.30 8.02
CA THR A 38 -9.04 -23.70 7.92
C THR A 38 -10.07 -24.03 9.00
#